data_AF-Q11G38-F1
#
_entry.id   AF-Q11G38-F1
#
_cell.length_a   1.000
_cell.length_b   1.000
_cell.length_c   1.000
_cell.angle_alpha   90.00
_cell.angle_beta   90.00
_cell.angle_gamma   90.00
#
_symmetry.space_group_name_H-M   'P 1'
#
loop_
_entity.id
_entity.type
_entity.pdbx_description
1 polymer ?
#
loop_
_entity_poly.entity_id
_entity_poly.type
_entity_poly.pdbx_seq_one_letter_code
_entity_poly.pdbx_strand_id
1 'polypeptide(L)'
;MHLDPDMTLEEIMRAWPPAISVILRHHMLCVGCPITAFHTVNDACREHMIDEGAFLEELRAAIAAVEGAIIASRGFPPSASGGASRKRSRACGRS
;
A
#
# COMPACT_ATOMS: atom_id res chain seq x y z
N MET A 1 -3.06 13.58 1.99
CA MET A 1 -4.15 12.69 2.42
C MET A 1 -3.67 12.03 3.70
N HIS A 2 -4.30 12.30 4.85
CA HIS A 2 -3.87 11.81 6.16
C HIS A 2 -4.74 10.61 6.54
N LEU A 3 -4.15 9.54 7.06
CA LEU A 3 -4.87 8.36 7.54
C LEU A 3 -5.10 8.52 9.04
N ASP A 4 -6.37 8.57 9.43
CA ASP A 4 -6.82 8.83 10.80
C ASP A 4 -7.61 7.63 11.33
N PRO A 5 -7.33 7.15 12.56
CA PRO A 5 -7.98 5.95 13.13
C PRO A 5 -9.45 6.15 13.51
N ASP A 6 -9.92 7.39 13.65
CA ASP A 6 -11.33 7.71 13.89
C ASP A 6 -12.16 7.65 12.60
N MET A 7 -11.52 7.53 11.43
CA MET A 7 -12.22 7.29 10.18
C MET A 7 -12.85 5.90 10.16
N THR A 8 -14.00 5.82 9.50
CA THR A 8 -14.70 4.56 9.28
C THR A 8 -13.94 3.69 8.28
N LEU A 9 -14.10 2.37 8.39
CA LEU A 9 -13.55 1.44 7.41
C LEU A 9 -14.07 1.74 5.99
N GLU A 10 -15.32 2.18 5.85
CA GLU A 10 -15.87 2.60 4.56
C GLU A 10 -15.13 3.80 3.96
N GLU A 11 -14.90 4.85 4.76
CA GLU A 11 -14.16 6.04 4.30
C GLU A 11 -12.74 5.68 3.87
N ILE A 12 -12.06 4.82 4.63
CA ILE A 12 -10.71 4.36 4.31
C ILE A 12 -10.70 3.53 3.03
N MET A 13 -11.62 2.57 2.87
CA MET A 13 -11.71 1.74 1.66
C MET A 13 -12.05 2.57 0.42
N ARG A 14 -12.89 3.61 0.57
CA ARG A 14 -13.26 4.53 -0.51
C ARG A 14 -12.14 5.47 -0.89
N ALA A 15 -11.40 5.99 0.09
CA ALA A 15 -10.26 6.86 -0.11
C ALA A 15 -9.04 6.10 -0.66
N TRP A 16 -8.86 4.85 -0.20
CA TRP A 16 -7.72 3.99 -0.55
C TRP A 16 -8.16 2.54 -0.80
N PRO A 17 -8.49 2.18 -2.06
CA PRO A 17 -8.78 0.79 -2.44
C PRO A 17 -7.72 -0.25 -2.01
N PRO A 18 -6.40 0.06 -1.93
CA PRO A 18 -5.39 -0.88 -1.44
C PRO A 18 -5.59 -1.30 0.02
N ALA A 19 -6.21 -0.46 0.85
CA ALA A 19 -6.53 -0.77 2.24
C ALA A 19 -7.43 -2.01 2.37
N ILE A 20 -8.29 -2.26 1.37
CA ILE A 20 -9.16 -3.44 1.32
C ILE A 20 -8.34 -4.74 1.41
N SER A 21 -7.17 -4.79 0.78
CA SER A 21 -6.30 -5.98 0.82
C SER A 21 -5.66 -6.19 2.19
N VAL A 22 -5.45 -5.13 2.98
CA VAL A 22 -4.98 -5.23 4.38
C VAL A 22 -6.12 -5.75 5.24
N ILE A 23 -7.31 -5.14 5.15
CA ILE A 23 -8.51 -5.52 5.93
C ILE A 23 -8.88 -7.00 5.70
N LEU A 24 -8.85 -7.48 4.44
CA LEU A 24 -9.13 -8.88 4.11
C LEU A 24 -8.10 -9.86 4.70
N ARG A 25 -6.81 -9.48 4.77
CA ARG A 25 -5.76 -10.32 5.36
C ARG A 25 -5.93 -10.49 6.86
N HIS A 26 -6.48 -9.47 7.53
CA HIS A 26 -6.79 -9.51 8.95
C HIS A 26 -8.13 -10.19 9.27
N HIS A 27 -8.79 -10.82 8.27
CA HIS A 27 -10.07 -11.52 8.43
C HIS A 27 -11.18 -10.67 9.08
N MET A 28 -11.08 -9.35 8.99
CA MET A 28 -12.16 -8.45 9.39
C MET A 28 -13.32 -8.67 8.42
N LEU A 29 -14.31 -9.49 8.82
CA LEU A 29 -15.52 -9.86 8.06
C LEU A 29 -16.43 -8.65 7.74
N CYS A 30 -16.01 -7.45 8.13
CA CYS A 30 -16.57 -6.16 7.81
C CYS A 30 -16.75 -5.94 6.30
N VAL A 31 -15.91 -6.51 5.43
CA VAL A 31 -15.95 -6.26 3.97
C VAL A 31 -17.24 -6.83 3.35
N GLY A 32 -18.30 -6.00 3.27
CA GLY A 32 -19.61 -6.37 2.71
C GLY A 32 -20.81 -6.24 3.67
N CYS A 33 -20.62 -5.84 4.93
CA CYS A 33 -21.71 -5.58 5.86
C CYS A 33 -22.02 -4.07 5.94
N PRO A 34 -23.28 -3.61 5.83
CA PRO A 34 -23.62 -2.17 5.85
C PRO A 34 -23.22 -1.46 7.16
N ILE A 35 -22.85 -2.21 8.20
CA ILE A 35 -22.39 -1.68 9.49
C ILE A 35 -20.97 -1.06 9.36
N THR A 36 -20.20 -1.32 8.29
CA THR A 36 -18.86 -0.72 8.08
C THR A 36 -18.87 0.79 7.90
N ALA A 37 -20.01 1.37 7.56
CA ALA A 37 -20.21 2.81 7.54
C ALA A 37 -20.10 3.45 8.93
N PHE A 38 -20.12 2.64 10.00
CA PHE A 38 -20.17 3.10 11.38
C PHE A 38 -19.05 2.54 12.25
N HIS A 39 -18.34 1.48 11.82
CA HIS A 39 -17.17 0.97 12.53
C HIS A 39 -15.91 1.75 12.13
N THR A 40 -15.36 2.48 13.09
CA THR A 40 -14.03 3.10 12.97
C THR A 40 -12.94 2.04 12.92
N VAL A 41 -11.73 2.43 12.51
CA VAL A 41 -10.56 1.53 12.58
C VAL A 41 -10.32 1.08 14.01
N ASN A 42 -10.41 2.00 14.97
CA ASN A 42 -10.22 1.69 16.38
C ASN A 42 -11.25 0.67 16.88
N ASP A 43 -12.54 0.87 16.57
CA ASP A 43 -13.59 -0.08 16.97
C ASP A 43 -13.36 -1.46 16.35
N ALA A 44 -13.00 -1.52 15.07
CA ALA A 44 -12.69 -2.78 14.40
C ALA A 44 -11.46 -3.47 15.01
N CYS A 45 -10.40 -2.73 15.33
CA CYS A 45 -9.21 -3.29 15.96
C CYS A 45 -9.53 -3.86 17.35
N ARG A 46 -10.34 -3.15 18.14
CA ARG A 46 -10.77 -3.59 19.47
C ARG A 46 -11.65 -4.84 19.42
N GLU A 47 -12.64 -4.87 18.53
CA GLU A 47 -13.57 -6.00 18.38
C GLU A 47 -12.85 -7.27 17.87
N HIS A 48 -11.88 -7.10 16.98
CA HIS A 48 -11.12 -8.21 16.38
C HIS A 48 -9.82 -8.55 17.12
N MET A 49 -9.53 -7.90 18.25
CA MET A 49 -8.29 -8.05 19.03
C MET A 49 -7.02 -7.89 18.19
N ILE A 50 -7.03 -6.91 17.29
CA ILE A 50 -5.90 -6.56 16.43
C ILE A 50 -5.15 -5.39 17.06
N ASP A 51 -3.82 -5.45 16.97
CA ASP A 51 -2.98 -4.32 17.37
C ASP A 51 -3.18 -3.15 16.40
N GLU A 52 -3.80 -2.09 16.91
CA GLU A 52 -4.15 -0.90 16.13
C GLU A 52 -2.89 -0.27 15.50
N GLY A 53 -1.79 -0.19 16.25
CA GLY A 53 -0.54 0.38 15.77
C GLY A 53 0.02 -0.37 14.56
N ALA A 54 0.14 -1.69 14.66
CA ALA A 54 0.60 -2.56 13.58
C ALA A 54 -0.33 -2.49 12.37
N PHE A 55 -1.65 -2.46 12.60
CA PHE A 55 -2.64 -2.35 11.53
C PHE A 55 -2.54 -1.03 10.76
N LEU A 56 -2.39 0.10 11.47
CA LEU A 56 -2.20 1.41 10.86
C LEU A 56 -0.90 1.49 10.06
N GLU A 57 0.19 0.88 10.54
CA GLU A 57 1.46 0.80 9.80
C GLU A 57 1.32 -0.02 8.51
N GLU A 58 0.63 -1.16 8.56
CA GLU A 58 0.34 -1.97 7.37
C GLU A 58 -0.52 -1.21 6.35
N LEU A 59 -1.52 -0.44 6.82
CA LEU A 59 -2.34 0.43 5.98
C LEU A 59 -1.50 1.50 5.29
N ARG A 60 -0.64 2.19 6.04
CA ARG A 60 0.28 3.22 5.49
C ARG A 60 1.21 2.61 4.44
N ALA A 61 1.79 1.44 4.72
CA ALA A 61 2.66 0.74 3.79
C ALA A 61 1.93 0.35 2.50
N ALA A 62 0.71 -0.16 2.59
CA ALA A 62 -0.10 -0.53 1.42
C ALA A 62 -0.47 0.69 0.55
N ILE A 63 -0.82 1.82 1.18
CA ILE A 63 -1.11 3.07 0.48
C ILE A 63 0.13 3.58 -0.25
N ALA A 64 1.28 3.64 0.43
CA ALA A 64 2.54 4.12 -0.15
C ALA A 64 3.04 3.22 -1.30
N ALA A 65 2.88 1.90 -1.17
CA ALA A 65 3.24 0.94 -2.21
C ALA A 65 2.44 1.16 -3.50
N VAL A 66 1.15 1.49 -3.39
CA VAL A 66 0.31 1.77 -4.55
C VAL A 66 0.52 3.16 -5.12
N GLU A 67 0.84 4.19 -4.32
CA GLU A 67 1.30 5.47 -4.89
C GLU A 67 2.55 5.27 -5.76
N GLY A 68 3.52 4.48 -5.29
CA GLY A 68 4.69 4.09 -6.09
C GLY A 68 4.32 3.30 -7.36
N ALA A 69 3.37 2.37 -7.26
CA ALA A 69 2.90 1.58 -8.40
C ALA A 69 2.06 2.38 -9.40
N ILE A 70 1.28 3.37 -8.96
CA ILE A 70 0.50 4.29 -9.82
C ILE A 70 1.44 5.23 -10.57
N ILE A 71 2.49 5.75 -9.92
CA ILE A 71 3.54 6.53 -10.60
C ILE A 71 4.26 5.67 -11.65
N ALA A 72 4.60 4.43 -11.31
CA ALA A 72 5.26 3.50 -12.23
C ALA A 72 4.35 3.05 -13.41
N SER A 73 3.04 2.89 -13.18
CA SER A 73 2.08 2.44 -14.20
C SER A 73 1.50 3.56 -15.07
N ARG A 74 1.56 4.82 -14.63
CA ARG A 74 1.17 6.01 -15.43
C ARG A 74 2.21 6.48 -16.44
N GLY A 75 3.35 5.81 -16.59
CA GLY A 75 4.29 6.08 -17.69
C GLY A 75 5.04 7.41 -17.59
N PHE A 76 5.32 7.92 -16.39
CA PHE A 76 6.36 8.93 -16.22
C PHE A 76 7.68 8.19 -15.96
N PRO A 77 8.68 8.25 -16.86
CA PRO A 77 9.95 7.58 -16.60
C PRO A 77 10.56 8.17 -15.32
N PRO A 78 11.14 7.36 -14.40
CA PRO A 78 11.98 7.92 -13.37
C PRO A 78 13.08 8.70 -14.07
N SER A 79 13.16 10.01 -13.82
CA SER A 79 14.20 10.86 -14.38
C SER A 79 15.56 10.27 -13.98
N ALA A 80 16.16 9.55 -14.92
CA ALA A 80 17.48 8.98 -14.78
C ALA A 80 18.47 10.14 -14.74
N SER A 81 19.00 10.41 -13.56
CA SER A 81 20.23 11.18 -13.42
C SER A 81 21.32 10.24 -12.90
N GLY A 82 22.35 10.05 -13.74
CA GLY A 82 23.67 9.59 -13.31
C GLY A 82 24.10 8.22 -13.84
N GLY A 83 24.66 8.19 -15.05
CA GLY A 83 25.37 7.03 -15.58
C GLY A 83 26.83 6.93 -15.10
N ALA A 84 27.40 5.72 -15.19
CA ALA A 84 28.85 5.52 -15.29
C ALA A 84 29.18 4.17 -15.94
N SER A 85 29.39 4.24 -17.26
CA SER A 85 30.52 3.66 -18.00
C SER A 85 31.10 2.33 -17.50
N ARG A 86 30.81 1.23 -18.20
CA ARG A 86 31.73 0.08 -18.27
C ARG A 86 32.16 -0.10 -19.72
N LYS A 87 33.35 0.44 -20.02
CA LYS A 87 34.02 0.39 -21.33
C LYS A 87 34.16 -1.06 -21.80
N ARG A 88 33.84 -1.27 -23.09
CA ARG A 88 34.18 -2.45 -23.89
C ARG A 88 35.70 -2.57 -24.06
N SER A 89 36.21 -3.79 -23.91
CA SER A 89 37.46 -4.27 -24.52
C SER A 89 37.23 -5.74 -24.91
N ARG A 90 36.73 -6.01 -26.12
CA ARG A 90 37.49 -6.55 -27.28
C ARG A 90 38.28 -7.84 -27.00
N ALA A 91 37.70 -8.94 -27.49
CA ALA A 91 38.29 -10.00 -28.32
C ALA A 91 39.79 -10.33 -28.19
N CYS A 92 40.06 -11.59 -27.81
CA CYS A 92 41.13 -12.47 -28.29
C CYS A 92 40.72 -13.89 -27.84
N GLY A 93 40.77 -14.98 -28.58
CA GLY A 93 41.29 -15.25 -29.91
C GLY A 93 40.97 -16.71 -30.24
N ARG A 94 40.92 -16.97 -31.54
CA ARG A 94 40.76 -18.24 -32.23
C ARG A 94 41.89 -19.22 -31.87
N SER A 95 41.58 -20.49 -31.69
CA SER A 95 42.41 -21.64 -32.09
C SER A 95 41.50 -22.85 -32.22
#